data_AF-A0A3D4BDU6-F1
#
_entry.id   AF-A0A3D4BDU6-F1
#
_cell.length_a   1.000
_cell.length_b   1.000
_cell.length_c   1.000
_cell.angle_alpha   90.00
_cell.angle_beta   90.00
_cell.angle_gamma   90.00
#
_symmetry.space_group_name_H-M   'P 1'
#
loop_
_entity.id
_entity.type
_entity.pdbx_description
1 polymer ?
#
loop_
_entity_poly.entity_id
_entity_poly.type
_entity_poly.pdbx_seq_one_letter_code
_entity_poly.pdbx_strand_id
1 'polypeptide(L)'
;NQEFERAAALRDRQEELQREYDEAFKTWRDRVAGEITVITEDDIAHIIASMTGIPIFRLEEKESQTLLRMEDELKKRVVGQDDAILALSKAIRRSRAG
;
A
#
# COMPACT_ATOMS: atom_id res chain seq x y z
N ASN A 1 9.96 25.64 -56.57
CA ASN A 1 9.76 24.17 -56.61
C ASN A 1 10.53 23.45 -55.52
N GLN A 2 11.86 23.34 -55.57
CA GLN A 2 12.66 22.54 -54.61
C GLN A 2 12.31 22.71 -53.11
N GLU A 3 12.05 23.94 -52.66
CA GLU A 3 11.60 24.20 -51.27
C GLU A 3 10.26 23.54 -50.92
N PHE A 4 9.30 23.50 -51.87
CA PHE A 4 8.00 22.85 -51.68
C PHE A 4 8.11 21.32 -51.69
N GLU A 5 9.01 20.75 -52.50
CA GLU A 5 9.30 19.31 -52.53
C GLU A 5 9.95 18.86 -51.21
N ARG A 6 10.91 19.64 -50.69
CA ARG A 6 11.48 19.43 -49.34
C ARG A 6 10.42 19.55 -48.23
N ALA A 7 9.56 20.57 -48.30
CA ALA A 7 8.50 20.76 -47.32
C ALA A 7 7.40 19.68 -47.39
N ALA A 8 7.19 19.05 -48.55
CA ALA A 8 6.36 17.85 -48.67
C ALA A 8 7.04 16.67 -47.98
N ALA A 9 8.25 16.30 -48.40
CA ALA A 9 8.98 15.16 -47.83
C ALA A 9 9.19 15.25 -46.30
N LEU A 10 9.37 16.45 -45.75
CA LEU A 10 9.43 16.66 -44.29
C LEU A 10 8.09 16.45 -43.59
N ARG A 11 6.95 16.78 -44.22
CA ARG A 11 5.61 16.47 -43.69
C ARG A 11 5.31 14.98 -43.79
N ASP A 12 5.60 14.36 -44.93
CA ASP A 12 5.40 12.93 -45.14
C ASP A 12 6.17 12.12 -44.07
N ARG A 13 7.43 12.52 -43.81
CA ARG A 13 8.28 11.93 -42.77
C ARG A 13 7.79 12.22 -41.34
N GLN A 14 7.15 13.37 -41.11
CA GLN A 14 6.53 13.69 -39.82
C GLN A 14 5.27 12.84 -39.58
N GLU A 15 4.43 12.65 -40.60
CA GLU A 15 3.24 11.80 -40.50
C GLU A 15 3.58 10.30 -40.39
N GLU A 16 4.70 9.86 -40.96
CA GLU A 16 5.26 8.53 -40.78
C GLU A 16 5.70 8.31 -39.32
N LEU A 17 6.57 9.18 -38.80
CA LEU A 17 7.05 9.11 -37.40
C LEU A 17 5.93 9.28 -36.37
N GLN A 18 4.91 10.11 -36.65
CA GLN A 18 3.76 10.27 -35.77
C GLN A 18 2.92 8.97 -35.71
N ARG A 19 2.74 8.28 -36.85
CA ARG A 19 2.06 6.98 -36.89
C ARG A 19 2.84 5.90 -36.14
N GLU A 20 4.16 5.81 -36.34
CA GLU A 20 5.02 4.90 -35.58
C GLU A 20 4.93 5.15 -34.07
N TYR A 21 4.94 6.42 -33.65
CA TYR A 21 4.76 6.81 -32.25
C TYR A 21 3.39 6.40 -31.70
N ASP A 22 2.30 6.72 -32.41
CA ASP A 22 0.93 6.44 -31.94
C ASP A 22 0.64 4.93 -31.88
N GLU A 23 1.15 4.13 -32.82
CA GLU A 23 1.05 2.67 -32.78
C GLU A 23 1.89 2.05 -31.65
N ALA A 24 3.13 2.50 -31.46
CA ALA A 24 4.00 2.02 -30.39
C ALA A 24 3.46 2.42 -29.00
N PHE A 25 2.97 3.65 -28.85
CA PHE A 25 2.39 4.18 -27.62
C PHE A 25 1.05 3.51 -27.28
N LYS A 26 0.20 3.25 -28.29
CA LYS A 26 -0.99 2.42 -28.12
C LYS A 26 -0.62 1.00 -27.67
N THR A 27 0.31 0.34 -28.34
CA THR A 27 0.74 -1.02 -28.01
C THR A 27 1.31 -1.11 -26.58
N TRP A 28 2.10 -0.12 -26.18
CA TRP A 28 2.60 0.01 -24.80
C TRP A 28 1.47 0.23 -23.81
N ARG A 29 0.52 1.15 -24.09
CA ARG A 29 -0.64 1.43 -23.23
C ARG A 29 -1.53 0.20 -23.08
N ASP A 30 -1.86 -0.48 -24.17
CA ASP A 30 -2.76 -1.63 -24.16
C ASP A 30 -2.13 -2.81 -23.38
N ARG A 31 -0.80 -2.95 -23.40
CA ARG A 31 -0.07 -3.87 -22.51
C ARG A 31 -0.12 -3.44 -21.05
N VAL A 32 0.27 -2.21 -20.75
CA VAL A 32 0.35 -1.68 -19.38
C VAL A 32 -1.02 -1.56 -18.71
N ALA A 33 -2.10 -1.36 -19.47
CA ALA A 33 -3.47 -1.36 -18.97
C ALA A 33 -3.89 -2.72 -18.38
N GLY A 34 -3.31 -3.83 -18.86
CA GLY A 34 -3.45 -5.16 -18.25
C GLY A 34 -2.52 -5.40 -17.05
N GLU A 35 -1.51 -4.55 -16.86
CA GLU A 35 -0.53 -4.59 -15.77
C GLU A 35 -0.89 -3.65 -14.60
N ILE A 36 -2.06 -2.98 -14.62
CA ILE A 36 -2.54 -2.14 -13.50
C ILE A 36 -3.06 -3.04 -12.36
N THR A 37 -2.14 -3.56 -11.56
CA THR A 37 -2.47 -4.17 -10.27
C THR A 37 -3.09 -3.12 -9.36
N VAL A 38 -4.35 -3.34 -8.96
CA VAL A 38 -5.01 -2.51 -7.94
C VAL A 38 -4.35 -2.83 -6.60
N ILE A 39 -3.54 -1.89 -6.10
CA ILE A 39 -2.88 -2.02 -4.79
C ILE A 39 -3.95 -1.90 -3.69
N THR A 40 -4.04 -2.91 -2.85
CA THR A 40 -4.96 -2.99 -1.71
C THR A 40 -4.26 -2.65 -0.40
N GLU A 41 -5.05 -2.49 0.67
CA GLU A 41 -4.51 -2.32 2.03
C GLU A 41 -3.76 -3.58 2.48
N ASP A 42 -4.20 -4.78 2.08
CA ASP A 42 -3.54 -6.07 2.31
C ASP A 42 -2.13 -6.12 1.73
N ASP A 43 -1.91 -5.60 0.51
CA ASP A 43 -0.59 -5.56 -0.14
C ASP A 43 0.40 -4.70 0.65
N ILE A 44 -0.06 -3.51 1.09
CA ILE A 44 0.71 -2.58 1.92
C ILE A 44 1.00 -3.22 3.29
N ALA A 45 -0.02 -3.84 3.90
CA ALA A 45 0.11 -4.53 5.19
C ALA A 45 1.09 -5.71 5.12
N HIS A 46 1.13 -6.45 4.01
CA HIS A 46 2.06 -7.55 3.79
C HIS A 46 3.51 -7.07 3.66
N ILE A 47 3.75 -5.95 2.94
CA ILE A 47 5.09 -5.34 2.83
C ILE A 47 5.58 -4.85 4.20
N ILE A 48 4.73 -4.14 4.97
CA ILE A 48 5.09 -3.67 6.31
C ILE A 48 5.33 -4.85 7.26
N ALA A 49 4.52 -5.90 7.19
CA ALA A 49 4.71 -7.12 7.98
C ALA A 49 6.02 -7.84 7.64
N SER A 50 6.41 -7.90 6.36
CA SER A 50 7.68 -8.46 5.92
C SER A 50 8.88 -7.64 6.44
N MET A 51 8.80 -6.30 6.37
CA MET A 51 9.87 -5.40 6.81
C MET A 51 10.03 -5.34 8.35
N THR A 52 8.95 -5.51 9.11
CA THR A 52 8.95 -5.36 10.58
C THR A 52 8.89 -6.69 11.34
N GLY A 53 8.51 -7.79 10.68
CA GLY A 53 8.17 -9.07 11.31
C GLY A 53 6.81 -9.08 12.04
N ILE A 54 6.03 -7.99 11.98
CA ILE A 54 4.77 -7.82 12.73
C ILE A 54 3.57 -7.95 11.77
N PRO A 55 2.84 -9.08 11.77
CA PRO A 55 1.73 -9.30 10.84
C PRO A 55 0.48 -8.47 11.20
N ILE A 56 0.24 -7.37 10.47
CA ILE A 56 -0.87 -6.45 10.67
C ILE A 56 -2.25 -7.15 10.60
N PHE A 57 -2.45 -8.06 9.65
CA PHE A 57 -3.72 -8.80 9.52
C PHE A 57 -4.02 -9.76 10.68
N ARG A 58 -3.01 -10.10 11.50
CA ARG A 58 -3.21 -10.81 12.78
C ARG A 58 -3.28 -9.86 13.98
N LEU A 59 -3.24 -8.55 13.77
CA LEU A 59 -3.14 -7.58 14.85
C LEU A 59 -4.51 -7.22 15.41
N GLU A 60 -5.47 -6.75 14.61
CA GLU A 60 -6.72 -6.16 15.15
C GLU A 60 -7.54 -7.12 16.03
N GLU A 61 -7.96 -8.26 15.50
CA GLU A 61 -8.78 -9.23 16.24
C GLU A 61 -8.02 -9.80 17.46
N LYS A 62 -6.71 -10.02 17.32
CA LYS A 62 -5.84 -10.54 18.38
C LYS A 62 -5.52 -9.49 19.45
N GLU A 63 -5.38 -8.22 19.08
CA GLU A 63 -5.10 -7.12 19.99
C GLU A 63 -6.34 -6.82 20.83
N SER A 64 -7.55 -6.88 20.24
CA SER A 64 -8.81 -6.87 21.01
C SER A 64 -8.83 -8.00 22.07
N GLN A 65 -8.48 -9.24 21.71
CA GLN A 65 -8.31 -10.33 22.69
C GLN A 65 -7.14 -10.11 23.68
N THR A 66 -6.08 -9.42 23.26
CA THR A 66 -4.91 -9.09 24.11
C THR A 66 -5.24 -8.00 25.12
N LEU A 67 -6.07 -7.01 24.74
CA LEU A 67 -6.59 -5.95 25.61
C LEU A 67 -7.59 -6.49 26.64
N LEU A 68 -8.39 -7.50 26.26
CA LEU A 68 -9.22 -8.28 27.18
C LEU A 68 -8.39 -9.05 28.19
N ARG A 69 -7.28 -9.69 27.78
CA ARG A 69 -6.39 -10.49 28.64
C ARG A 69 -5.24 -9.72 29.29
N MET A 70 -5.14 -8.41 29.06
CA MET A 70 -3.98 -7.59 29.43
C MET A 70 -3.68 -7.63 30.93
N GLU A 71 -4.72 -7.60 31.77
CA GLU A 71 -4.58 -7.62 33.22
C GLU A 71 -4.03 -8.96 33.72
N ASP A 72 -4.52 -10.08 33.18
CA ASP A 72 -4.06 -11.43 33.54
C ASP A 72 -2.61 -11.68 33.10
N GLU A 73 -2.23 -11.26 31.89
CA GLU A 73 -0.85 -11.44 31.41
C GLU A 73 0.15 -10.53 32.14
N LEU A 74 -0.27 -9.35 32.61
CA LEU A 74 0.56 -8.48 33.45
C LEU A 74 0.74 -9.07 34.86
N LYS A 75 -0.33 -9.61 35.49
CA LYS A 75 -0.25 -10.24 36.81
C LYS A 75 0.63 -11.50 36.86
N LYS A 76 0.82 -12.20 35.73
CA LYS A 76 1.81 -13.31 35.61
C LYS A 76 3.27 -12.83 35.65
N ARG A 77 3.51 -11.54 35.39
CA ARG A 77 4.87 -10.95 35.24
C ARG A 77 5.21 -9.92 36.33
N VAL A 78 4.20 -9.36 36.99
CA VAL A 78 4.32 -8.35 38.04
C VAL A 78 3.70 -8.92 39.31
N VAL A 79 4.48 -9.00 40.39
CA VAL A 79 4.01 -9.52 41.68
C VAL A 79 3.39 -8.38 42.50
N GLY A 80 2.08 -8.47 42.72
CA GLY A 80 1.28 -7.41 43.37
C GLY A 80 0.99 -6.24 42.43
N GLN A 81 0.73 -5.05 43.01
CA GLN A 81 0.38 -3.82 42.28
C GLN A 81 -0.90 -3.92 41.43
N ASP A 82 -1.88 -4.73 41.88
CA ASP A 82 -3.16 -4.96 41.19
C ASP A 82 -3.88 -3.67 40.77
N ASP A 83 -3.94 -2.65 41.64
CA ASP A 83 -4.58 -1.37 41.34
C ASP A 83 -3.88 -0.61 40.21
N ALA A 84 -2.55 -0.67 40.13
CA ALA A 84 -1.77 -0.03 39.08
C ALA A 84 -1.96 -0.76 37.73
N ILE A 85 -1.99 -2.10 37.75
CA ILE A 85 -2.28 -2.93 36.56
C ILE A 85 -3.70 -2.63 36.04
N LEU A 86 -4.68 -2.56 36.94
CA LEU A 86 -6.08 -2.25 36.64
C LEU A 86 -6.24 -0.83 36.08
N ALA A 87 -5.55 0.16 36.67
CA ALA A 87 -5.57 1.54 36.21
C ALA A 87 -4.95 1.69 34.81
N LEU A 88 -3.79 1.07 34.58
CA LEU A 88 -3.07 1.11 33.31
C LEU A 88 -3.86 0.41 32.19
N SER A 89 -4.38 -0.79 32.44
CA SER A 89 -5.16 -1.55 31.44
C SER A 89 -6.47 -0.85 31.09
N LYS A 90 -7.14 -0.22 32.07
CA LYS A 90 -8.30 0.66 31.81
C LYS A 90 -7.93 1.90 30.99
N ALA A 91 -6.74 2.48 31.19
CA ALA A 91 -6.28 3.63 30.41
C ALA A 91 -5.96 3.23 28.95
N ILE A 92 -5.24 2.14 28.74
CA ILE A 92 -4.88 1.64 27.41
C ILE A 92 -6.15 1.26 26.62
N ARG A 93 -7.11 0.53 27.22
CA ARG A 93 -8.38 0.21 26.56
C ARG A 93 -9.18 1.46 26.16
N ARG A 94 -9.23 2.51 26.99
CA ARG A 94 -9.86 3.78 26.60
C ARG A 94 -9.14 4.46 25.44
N SER A 95 -7.81 4.44 25.43
CA SER A 95 -6.97 5.04 24.38
C SER A 95 -6.97 4.25 23.06
N ARG A 96 -7.67 3.12 22.97
CA ARG A 96 -7.81 2.30 21.75
C ARG A 96 -9.26 2.14 21.27
N ALA A 97 -10.22 2.57 22.07
CA ALA A 97 -11.67 2.52 21.78
C ALA A 97 -12.28 3.93 21.57
N GLY A 98 -11.43 4.95 21.48
CA GLY A 98 -11.75 6.33 21.12
C GLY A 98 -10.58 6.95 20.36
#